data_AF-A0A7K3IVN9-F1
#
_entry.id   AF-A0A7K3IVN9-F1
#
_cell.length_a   1.000
_cell.length_b   1.000
_cell.length_c   1.000
_cell.angle_alpha   90.00
_cell.angle_beta   90.00
_cell.angle_gamma   90.00
#
_symmetry.space_group_name_H-M   'P 1'
#
loop_
_entity.id
_entity.type
_entity.pdbx_description
1 polymer ?
#
loop_
_entity_poly.entity_id
_entity_poly.type
_entity_poly.pdbx_seq_one_letter_code
_entity_poly.pdbx_strand_id
1 'polypeptide(L)'
;MVRKFIILGLLLILLPAGRLYSQAKPAFSGDPIKFKDELLTFMGPDLPEDKRAILNTFIAKWDSSAFSKENIAIIIDLSTQLTGRQIRANPHFIQFLQTLTDFSTYNRTDAFLKYWLTGLSEMIFNPRIRNESLARYIENTSLLIKDNLLINTGSVKWKAKNADLKFTHDTSFHIVLNNVTLTCYSQRDSTEIYKASGIFHPDLQEFHGTKGTITWEKAGYPANDVYAEISDYVINVTKNTFTCDSARFTNKSWFSEPVYGVLTDKAATIISSDKATFPQFETYRKQFKIKNLYKGVDFEGGLLFEGALIKGKGEKAFPAMINLFRNDTLFIKIAAGDFVFSSSGINSQETQATIYLGQDSIYHSSLGFSFNGQSRKLNLFRTSNPVSHSPYYNTFHNVDMYFENLSWNMDEKNAVISRPMGAAMGQALFESSTFFDSDDFLKLMNLDNEHPLTRLRKFSEWYYSET
;
A
#
# COMPACT_ATOMS: atom_id res chain seq x y z
N MET A 1 64.12 27.47 45.42
CA MET A 1 62.70 27.08 45.52
C MET A 1 62.16 26.40 44.25
N VAL A 2 62.51 26.87 43.06
CA VAL A 2 62.00 26.36 41.75
C VAL A 2 62.31 24.88 41.47
N ARG A 3 63.47 24.36 41.88
CA ARG A 3 63.85 22.95 41.65
C ARG A 3 62.97 21.92 42.39
N LYS A 4 62.39 22.27 43.54
CA LYS A 4 61.47 21.37 44.28
C LYS A 4 60.07 21.31 43.64
N PHE A 5 59.63 22.38 43.00
CA PHE A 5 58.34 22.40 42.27
C PHE A 5 58.42 21.63 40.94
N ILE A 6 59.57 21.62 40.26
CA ILE A 6 59.77 20.84 39.04
C ILE A 6 59.75 19.33 39.33
N ILE A 7 60.34 18.90 40.45
CA ILE A 7 60.33 17.49 40.87
C ILE A 7 58.91 17.06 41.29
N LEU A 8 58.13 17.94 41.93
CA LEU A 8 56.73 17.65 42.28
C LEU A 8 55.82 17.58 41.04
N GLY A 9 56.08 18.42 40.03
CA GLY A 9 55.38 18.38 38.74
C GLY A 9 55.69 17.13 37.91
N LEU A 10 56.94 16.64 37.93
CA LEU A 10 57.31 15.39 37.27
C LEU A 10 56.78 14.15 38.00
N LEU A 11 56.61 14.20 39.32
CA LEU A 11 56.05 13.07 40.08
C LEU A 11 54.54 12.87 39.83
N LEU A 12 53.80 13.93 39.49
CA LEU A 12 52.37 13.84 39.15
C LEU A 12 52.11 13.23 37.76
N ILE A 13 53.07 13.28 36.85
CA ILE A 13 52.97 12.72 35.48
C ILE A 13 53.30 11.22 35.45
N LEU A 14 53.94 10.71 36.51
CA LEU A 14 54.28 9.28 36.68
C LEU A 14 53.23 8.49 37.46
N LEU A 15 52.09 9.08 37.84
CA LEU A 15 50.95 8.30 38.30
C LEU A 15 50.44 7.51 37.08
N PRO A 16 50.44 6.17 37.12
CA PRO A 16 49.79 5.40 36.07
C PRO A 16 48.34 5.86 36.06
N ALA A 17 47.88 6.36 34.92
CA ALA A 17 46.47 6.47 34.61
C ALA A 17 45.91 5.04 34.58
N GLY A 18 45.74 4.46 35.76
CA GLY A 18 44.96 3.26 35.95
C GLY A 18 43.63 3.60 35.33
N ARG A 19 43.31 2.92 34.22
CA ARG A 19 41.95 2.89 33.71
C ARG A 19 41.14 2.24 34.81
N LEU A 20 40.66 3.04 35.75
CA LEU A 20 39.58 2.71 36.64
C LEU A 20 38.37 2.54 35.73
N TYR A 21 38.24 1.33 35.18
CA TYR A 21 36.93 0.85 34.79
C TYR A 21 36.13 0.84 36.09
N SER A 22 35.31 1.87 36.30
CA SER A 22 34.15 1.73 37.15
C SER A 22 33.30 0.64 36.49
N GLN A 23 33.59 -0.62 36.81
CA GLN A 23 32.64 -1.68 36.59
C GLN A 23 31.56 -1.42 37.63
N ALA A 24 30.54 -0.67 37.22
CA ALA A 24 29.31 -0.58 37.98
C ALA A 24 28.92 -2.02 38.34
N LYS A 25 28.85 -2.31 39.64
CA LYS A 25 28.51 -3.64 40.13
C LYS A 25 27.20 -4.07 39.43
N PRO A 26 27.13 -5.28 38.86
CA PRO A 26 25.91 -5.73 38.21
C PRO A 26 24.75 -5.63 39.19
N ALA A 27 23.59 -5.19 38.70
CA ALA A 27 22.40 -4.98 39.53
C ALA A 27 21.90 -6.29 40.16
N PHE A 28 22.21 -7.43 39.52
CA PHE A 28 21.80 -8.76 39.93
C PHE A 28 23.04 -9.66 40.09
N SER A 29 23.05 -10.50 41.13
CA SER A 29 24.19 -11.39 41.43
C SER A 29 24.12 -12.75 40.75
N GLY A 30 22.98 -13.11 40.14
CA GLY A 30 22.74 -14.43 39.57
C GLY A 30 22.15 -15.44 40.56
N ASP A 31 22.05 -15.10 41.84
CA ASP A 31 21.50 -15.97 42.89
C ASP A 31 19.96 -15.87 42.96
N PRO A 32 19.22 -16.97 42.69
CA PRO A 32 17.75 -16.95 42.73
C PRO A 32 17.16 -16.53 44.08
N ILE A 33 17.86 -16.79 45.19
CA ILE A 33 17.39 -16.45 46.54
C ILE A 33 17.45 -14.94 46.76
N LYS A 34 18.48 -14.27 46.21
CA LYS A 34 18.70 -12.83 46.38
C LYS A 34 17.97 -11.97 45.35
N PHE A 35 17.53 -12.57 44.24
CA PHE A 35 16.95 -11.86 43.11
C PHE A 35 15.80 -10.92 43.49
N LYS A 36 14.92 -11.34 44.40
CA LYS A 36 13.79 -10.50 44.87
C LYS A 36 14.25 -9.20 45.52
N ASP A 37 15.19 -9.28 46.45
CA ASP A 37 15.69 -8.12 47.19
C ASP A 37 16.53 -7.20 46.28
N GLU A 38 17.31 -7.80 45.38
CA GLU A 38 18.07 -7.09 44.35
C GLU A 38 17.13 -6.37 43.37
N LEU A 39 16.03 -7.01 42.96
CA LEU A 39 15.01 -6.41 42.13
C LEU A 39 14.36 -5.22 42.81
N LEU A 40 13.90 -5.36 44.07
CA LEU A 40 13.32 -4.25 44.83
C LEU A 40 14.28 -3.06 44.94
N THR A 41 15.58 -3.34 45.15
CA THR A 41 16.63 -2.31 45.20
C THR A 41 16.81 -1.62 43.84
N PHE A 42 16.87 -2.38 42.74
CA PHE A 42 17.02 -1.86 41.38
C PHE A 42 15.82 -1.01 40.95
N MET A 43 14.59 -1.44 41.30
CA MET A 43 13.37 -0.73 40.95
C MET A 43 13.21 0.61 41.68
N GLY A 44 13.78 0.71 42.89
CA GLY A 44 13.77 1.92 43.70
C GLY A 44 12.43 2.19 44.43
N PRO A 45 12.44 3.06 45.45
CA PRO A 45 11.25 3.34 46.27
C PRO A 45 10.22 4.24 45.59
N ASP A 46 10.62 5.01 44.58
CA ASP A 46 9.83 6.09 43.95
C ASP A 46 9.06 5.64 42.70
N LEU A 47 8.50 4.43 42.73
CA LEU A 47 7.60 3.96 41.67
C LEU A 47 6.18 4.52 41.85
N PRO A 48 5.55 5.03 40.77
CA PRO A 48 4.12 5.32 40.73
C PRO A 48 3.28 4.12 41.17
N GLU A 49 2.08 4.37 41.72
CA GLU A 49 1.22 3.34 42.30
C GLU A 49 0.86 2.21 41.31
N ASP A 50 0.54 2.57 40.07
CA ASP A 50 0.23 1.60 39.00
C ASP A 50 1.43 0.70 38.70
N LYS A 51 2.65 1.24 38.67
CA LYS A 51 3.88 0.47 38.41
C LYS A 51 4.28 -0.40 39.61
N ARG A 52 4.03 0.08 40.83
CA ARG A 52 4.25 -0.68 42.06
C ARG A 52 3.32 -1.90 42.12
N ALA A 53 2.07 -1.77 41.67
CA ALA A 53 1.15 -2.90 41.59
C ALA A 53 1.67 -4.00 40.64
N ILE A 54 2.26 -3.63 39.50
CA ILE A 54 2.89 -4.58 38.56
C ILE A 54 4.05 -5.32 39.24
N LEU A 55 4.96 -4.59 39.90
CA LEU A 55 6.09 -5.17 40.61
C LEU A 55 5.63 -6.15 41.70
N ASN A 56 4.66 -5.77 42.52
CA ASN A 56 4.12 -6.63 43.58
C ASN A 56 3.45 -7.89 43.01
N THR A 57 2.74 -7.76 41.89
CA THR A 57 2.12 -8.91 41.22
C THR A 57 3.18 -9.88 40.71
N PHE A 58 4.25 -9.36 40.10
CA PHE A 58 5.39 -10.18 39.67
C PHE A 58 6.04 -10.89 40.86
N ILE A 59 6.30 -10.19 41.98
CA ILE A 59 6.90 -10.78 43.19
C ILE A 59 6.02 -11.91 43.75
N ALA A 60 4.70 -11.71 43.81
CA ALA A 60 3.79 -12.75 44.27
C ALA A 60 3.83 -13.99 43.36
N LYS A 61 4.01 -13.82 42.05
CA LYS A 61 4.22 -14.94 41.11
C LYS A 61 5.60 -15.58 41.27
N TRP A 62 6.63 -14.77 41.50
CA TRP A 62 8.01 -15.21 41.72
C TRP A 62 8.14 -16.11 42.95
N ASP A 63 7.49 -15.73 44.06
CA ASP A 63 7.48 -16.50 45.32
C ASP A 63 6.60 -17.77 45.23
N SER A 64 5.85 -17.93 44.14
CA SER A 64 4.99 -19.09 43.89
C SER A 64 5.64 -20.10 42.93
N SER A 65 4.95 -21.19 42.61
CA SER A 65 5.39 -22.17 41.59
C SER A 65 5.05 -21.75 40.15
N ALA A 66 4.85 -20.46 39.89
CA ALA A 66 4.42 -19.95 38.58
C ALA A 66 5.51 -20.03 37.49
N PHE A 67 6.79 -20.07 37.88
CA PHE A 67 7.91 -20.19 36.95
C PHE A 67 8.72 -21.46 37.26
N SER A 68 9.10 -22.21 36.22
CA SER A 68 9.99 -23.37 36.38
C SER A 68 11.41 -22.94 36.77
N LYS A 69 12.18 -23.87 37.35
CA LYS A 69 13.59 -23.63 37.72
C LYS A 69 14.44 -23.19 36.53
N GLU A 70 14.16 -23.73 35.34
CA GLU A 70 14.84 -23.35 34.10
C GLU A 70 14.49 -21.91 33.71
N ASN A 71 13.20 -21.56 33.67
CA ASN A 71 12.77 -20.20 33.35
C ASN A 71 13.26 -19.17 34.38
N ILE A 72 13.31 -19.51 35.67
CA ILE A 72 13.90 -18.66 36.73
C ILE A 72 15.35 -18.31 36.41
N ALA A 73 16.18 -19.29 36.05
CA ALA A 73 17.58 -19.06 35.72
C ALA A 73 17.73 -18.12 34.51
N ILE A 74 16.90 -18.33 33.47
CA ILE A 74 16.92 -17.49 32.26
C ILE A 74 16.43 -16.07 32.57
N ILE A 75 15.40 -15.90 33.39
CA ILE A 75 14.88 -14.57 33.80
C ILE A 75 15.95 -13.77 34.53
N ILE A 76 16.70 -14.39 35.45
CA ILE A 76 17.77 -13.72 36.21
C ILE A 76 18.92 -13.30 35.27
N ASP A 77 19.33 -14.19 34.37
CA ASP A 77 20.36 -13.90 33.38
C ASP A 77 19.94 -12.74 32.46
N LEU A 78 18.73 -12.79 31.89
CA LEU A 78 18.18 -11.71 31.08
C LEU A 78 18.05 -10.39 31.84
N SER A 79 17.68 -10.43 33.12
CA SER A 79 17.62 -9.24 33.98
C SER A 79 19.00 -8.58 34.10
N THR A 80 20.06 -9.39 34.23
CA THR A 80 21.45 -8.93 34.23
C THR A 80 21.85 -8.35 32.88
N GLN A 81 21.49 -9.01 31.77
CA GLN A 81 21.81 -8.51 30.43
C GLN A 81 21.06 -7.21 30.09
N LEU A 82 19.79 -7.09 30.45
CA LEU A 82 18.97 -5.88 30.25
C LEU A 82 19.55 -4.69 31.03
N THR A 83 19.96 -4.90 32.28
CA THR A 83 20.62 -3.84 33.07
C THR A 83 22.00 -3.50 32.55
N GLY A 84 22.76 -4.49 32.06
CA GLY A 84 24.01 -4.27 31.31
C GLY A 84 23.83 -3.42 30.05
N ARG A 85 22.68 -3.53 29.38
CA ARG A 85 22.24 -2.65 28.28
C ARG A 85 21.64 -1.32 28.73
N GLN A 86 21.72 -0.98 30.01
CA GLN A 86 21.21 0.26 30.60
C GLN A 86 19.68 0.45 30.40
N ILE A 87 18.93 -0.66 30.36
CA ILE A 87 17.47 -0.63 30.35
C ILE A 87 16.99 -0.07 31.71
N ARG A 88 16.21 1.02 31.66
CA ARG A 88 15.73 1.73 32.85
C ARG A 88 14.66 0.92 33.60
N ALA A 89 14.63 1.04 34.92
CA ALA A 89 13.61 0.44 35.78
C ALA A 89 12.17 0.78 35.32
N ASN A 90 11.90 2.05 35.05
CA ASN A 90 10.64 2.56 34.50
C ASN A 90 10.93 3.38 33.22
N PRO A 91 10.22 3.16 32.09
CA PRO A 91 9.11 2.23 31.88
C PRO A 91 9.51 0.81 31.46
N HIS A 92 10.76 0.58 31.07
CA HIS A 92 11.12 -0.61 30.30
C HIS A 92 11.20 -1.90 31.14
N PHE A 93 11.88 -1.87 32.30
CA PHE A 93 12.02 -3.08 33.11
C PHE A 93 10.69 -3.48 33.77
N ILE A 94 9.85 -2.52 34.18
CA ILE A 94 8.47 -2.81 34.59
C ILE A 94 7.70 -3.53 33.48
N GLN A 95 7.82 -3.10 32.22
CA GLN A 95 7.14 -3.75 31.11
C GLN A 95 7.63 -5.20 30.91
N PHE A 96 8.92 -5.47 31.16
CA PHE A 96 9.45 -6.83 31.19
C PHE A 96 8.78 -7.68 32.27
N LEU A 97 8.71 -7.19 33.52
CA LEU A 97 8.03 -7.89 34.62
C LEU A 97 6.54 -8.12 34.36
N GLN A 98 5.86 -7.14 33.75
CA GLN A 98 4.47 -7.28 33.34
C GLN A 98 4.31 -8.42 32.35
N THR A 99 5.17 -8.50 31.35
CA THR A 99 5.11 -9.52 30.29
C THR A 99 5.35 -10.92 30.85
N LEU A 100 6.29 -11.08 31.79
CA LEU A 100 6.49 -12.35 32.52
C LEU A 100 5.24 -12.77 33.30
N THR A 101 4.61 -11.81 33.97
CA THR A 101 3.37 -12.05 34.71
C THR A 101 2.22 -12.45 33.76
N ASP A 102 2.14 -11.83 32.58
CA ASP A 102 1.15 -12.13 31.57
C ASP A 102 1.30 -13.57 31.05
N PHE A 103 2.52 -14.01 30.76
CA PHE A 103 2.81 -15.42 30.43
C PHE A 103 2.38 -16.37 31.54
N SER A 104 2.69 -16.05 32.80
CA SER A 104 2.29 -16.89 33.94
C SER A 104 0.77 -17.02 34.10
N THR A 105 0.02 -16.00 33.66
CA THR A 105 -1.44 -15.95 33.76
C THR A 105 -2.12 -16.60 32.54
N TYR A 106 -1.47 -16.58 31.37
CA TYR A 106 -1.98 -17.18 30.13
C TYR A 106 -2.17 -18.70 30.23
N ASN A 107 -1.52 -19.37 31.21
CA ASN A 107 -1.79 -20.74 31.65
C ASN A 107 -1.88 -21.78 30.51
N ARG A 108 -0.87 -21.82 29.63
CA ARG A 108 -0.75 -22.82 28.54
C ARG A 108 0.35 -23.83 28.78
N THR A 109 1.61 -23.44 28.58
CA THR A 109 2.77 -24.33 28.70
C THR A 109 4.01 -23.53 29.06
N ASP A 110 4.81 -24.05 29.99
CA ASP A 110 6.07 -23.41 30.43
C ASP A 110 7.08 -23.21 29.28
N ALA A 111 7.00 -24.07 28.25
CA ALA A 111 7.78 -23.96 27.02
C ALA A 111 7.53 -22.64 26.26
N PHE A 112 6.32 -22.08 26.27
CA PHE A 112 6.04 -20.83 25.56
C PHE A 112 6.83 -19.65 26.14
N LEU A 113 6.89 -19.57 27.48
CA LEU A 113 7.72 -18.57 28.15
C LEU A 113 9.19 -18.80 27.81
N LYS A 114 9.67 -20.05 27.86
CA LYS A 114 11.05 -20.40 27.50
C LYS A 114 11.41 -19.97 26.07
N TYR A 115 10.54 -20.24 25.09
CA TYR A 115 10.74 -19.82 23.70
C TYR A 115 10.86 -18.31 23.56
N TRP A 116 9.98 -17.56 24.24
CA TRP A 116 10.03 -16.10 24.23
C TRP A 116 11.29 -15.55 24.90
N LEU A 117 11.69 -16.11 26.05
CA LEU A 117 12.90 -15.72 26.77
C LEU A 117 14.16 -15.99 25.93
N THR A 118 14.19 -17.12 25.22
CA THR A 118 15.28 -17.47 24.31
C THR A 118 15.40 -16.44 23.18
N GLY A 119 14.29 -16.11 22.51
CA GLY A 119 14.25 -15.06 21.49
C GLY A 119 14.69 -13.70 22.02
N LEU A 120 14.28 -13.32 23.24
CA LEU A 120 14.73 -12.08 23.87
C LEU A 120 16.25 -12.08 24.12
N SER A 121 16.81 -13.21 24.56
CA SER A 121 18.25 -13.38 24.77
C SER A 121 19.04 -13.16 23.47
N GLU A 122 18.59 -13.79 22.39
CA GLU A 122 19.17 -13.65 21.05
C GLU A 122 19.14 -12.19 20.58
N MET A 123 18.02 -11.49 20.83
CA MET A 123 17.89 -10.07 20.48
C MET A 123 18.83 -9.18 21.30
N ILE A 124 18.99 -9.44 22.60
CA ILE A 124 19.89 -8.68 23.49
C ILE A 124 21.36 -8.92 23.14
N PHE A 125 21.73 -10.13 22.72
CA PHE A 125 23.10 -10.43 22.34
C PHE A 125 23.52 -9.75 21.04
N ASN A 126 22.58 -9.44 20.14
CA ASN A 126 22.87 -8.77 18.87
C ASN A 126 23.12 -7.26 19.05
N PRO A 127 24.36 -6.75 18.87
CA PRO A 127 24.69 -5.34 19.08
C PRO A 127 24.01 -4.38 18.10
N ARG A 128 23.47 -4.88 16.97
CA ARG A 128 22.74 -4.06 15.99
C ARG A 128 21.33 -3.71 16.44
N ILE A 129 20.75 -4.49 17.36
CA ILE A 129 19.41 -4.27 17.87
C ILE A 129 19.46 -3.17 18.94
N ARG A 130 18.66 -2.12 18.75
CA ARG A 130 18.56 -0.98 19.69
C ARG A 130 17.61 -1.30 20.84
N ASN A 131 17.79 -0.62 21.98
CA ASN A 131 16.96 -0.79 23.17
C ASN A 131 15.47 -0.52 22.92
N GLU A 132 15.12 0.39 22.00
CA GLU A 132 13.71 0.63 21.64
C GLU A 132 13.06 -0.58 20.96
N SER A 133 13.85 -1.37 20.22
CA SER A 133 13.34 -2.59 19.58
C SER A 133 13.11 -3.70 20.60
N LEU A 134 13.99 -3.82 21.60
CA LEU A 134 13.78 -4.71 22.75
C LEU A 134 12.52 -4.31 23.53
N ALA A 135 12.37 -3.02 23.82
CA ALA A 135 11.19 -2.51 24.52
C ALA A 135 9.89 -2.81 23.75
N ARG A 136 9.86 -2.56 22.42
CA ARG A 136 8.72 -2.91 21.57
C ARG A 136 8.43 -4.40 21.52
N TYR A 137 9.46 -5.24 21.43
CA TYR A 137 9.28 -6.70 21.44
C TYR A 137 8.60 -7.17 22.73
N ILE A 138 9.06 -6.67 23.88
CA ILE A 138 8.47 -6.98 25.19
C ILE A 138 7.04 -6.45 25.29
N GLU A 139 6.81 -5.18 24.95
CA GLU A 139 5.49 -4.53 24.99
C GLU A 139 4.48 -5.23 24.07
N ASN A 140 4.83 -5.44 22.80
CA ASN A 140 3.95 -6.08 21.83
C ASN A 140 3.63 -7.52 22.22
N THR A 141 4.54 -8.25 22.87
CA THR A 141 4.23 -9.60 23.35
C THR A 141 3.18 -9.57 24.47
N SER A 142 3.30 -8.64 25.43
CA SER A 142 2.27 -8.44 26.47
C SER A 142 0.91 -8.10 25.86
N LEU A 143 0.88 -7.19 24.87
CA LEU A 143 -0.33 -6.82 24.12
C LEU A 143 -0.89 -8.00 23.30
N LEU A 144 -0.03 -8.85 22.75
CA LEU A 144 -0.44 -10.04 22.02
C LEU A 144 -1.15 -11.03 22.95
N ILE A 145 -0.58 -11.30 24.12
CA ILE A 145 -1.15 -12.24 25.10
C ILE A 145 -2.49 -11.73 25.66
N LYS A 146 -2.56 -10.43 25.99
CA LYS A 146 -3.74 -9.85 26.63
C LYS A 146 -4.87 -9.56 25.66
N ASP A 147 -4.54 -8.92 24.54
CA ASP A 147 -5.52 -8.27 23.67
C ASP A 147 -5.55 -8.85 22.26
N ASN A 148 -4.73 -9.88 21.98
CA ASN A 148 -4.44 -10.43 20.66
C ASN A 148 -3.94 -9.36 19.66
N LEU A 149 -3.15 -8.40 20.14
CA LEU A 149 -2.58 -7.33 19.32
C LEU A 149 -1.15 -7.69 18.91
N LEU A 150 -0.90 -7.76 17.61
CA LEU A 150 0.44 -7.92 17.07
C LEU A 150 1.28 -6.65 17.29
N ILE A 151 0.63 -5.49 17.19
CA ILE A 151 1.21 -4.18 17.45
C ILE A 151 0.11 -3.16 17.79
N ASN A 152 0.45 -2.17 18.60
CA ASN A 152 -0.38 -1.02 18.89
C ASN A 152 0.48 0.25 18.89
N THR A 153 0.35 1.07 17.85
CA THR A 153 1.02 2.37 17.75
C THR A 153 -0.02 3.48 17.66
N GLY A 154 0.41 4.75 17.75
CA GLY A 154 -0.50 5.88 17.56
C GLY A 154 -1.15 5.96 16.17
N SER A 155 -0.58 5.31 15.14
CA SER A 155 -1.06 5.38 13.75
C SER A 155 -1.71 4.09 13.24
N VAL A 156 -1.28 2.94 13.76
CA VAL A 156 -1.76 1.62 13.34
C VAL A 156 -1.83 0.63 14.50
N LYS A 157 -2.86 -0.21 14.47
CA LYS A 157 -3.06 -1.33 15.39
C LYS A 157 -3.45 -2.56 14.60
N TRP A 158 -2.70 -3.66 14.75
CA TRP A 158 -3.06 -4.95 14.14
C TRP A 158 -3.52 -5.93 15.21
N LYS A 159 -4.69 -6.53 14.99
CA LYS A 159 -5.33 -7.48 15.90
C LYS A 159 -5.62 -8.81 15.22
N ALA A 160 -5.24 -9.92 15.84
CA ALA A 160 -5.63 -11.26 15.41
C ALA A 160 -6.89 -11.71 16.18
N LYS A 161 -8.05 -11.61 15.56
CA LYS A 161 -9.32 -12.05 16.17
C LYS A 161 -9.45 -13.57 16.07
N ASN A 162 -10.06 -14.19 17.08
CA ASN A 162 -10.25 -15.65 17.18
C ASN A 162 -8.94 -16.45 17.15
N ALA A 163 -7.86 -15.87 17.69
CA ALA A 163 -6.53 -16.47 17.65
C ALA A 163 -6.29 -17.46 18.80
N ASP A 164 -5.84 -18.66 18.45
CA ASP A 164 -5.13 -19.56 19.37
C ASP A 164 -3.63 -19.37 19.14
N LEU A 165 -2.99 -18.61 20.02
CA LEU A 165 -1.59 -18.22 19.88
C LEU A 165 -0.67 -19.41 20.20
N LYS A 166 0.02 -19.92 19.18
CA LYS A 166 1.03 -20.96 19.34
C LYS A 166 2.41 -20.36 19.26
N PHE A 167 3.08 -20.26 20.40
CA PHE A 167 4.44 -19.74 20.50
C PHE A 167 5.43 -20.87 20.21
N THR A 168 6.38 -20.59 19.34
CA THR A 168 7.39 -21.55 18.90
C THR A 168 8.74 -20.84 18.77
N HIS A 169 9.81 -21.63 18.82
CA HIS A 169 11.17 -21.17 18.58
C HIS A 169 11.89 -22.29 17.85
N ASP A 170 12.44 -21.97 16.68
CA ASP A 170 13.25 -22.86 15.85
C ASP A 170 14.62 -22.22 15.57
N THR A 171 14.69 -21.36 14.57
CA THR A 171 15.79 -20.42 14.30
C THR A 171 15.53 -19.09 15.00
N SER A 172 14.27 -18.69 15.12
CA SER A 172 13.86 -17.49 15.85
C SER A 172 12.50 -17.68 16.51
N PHE A 173 12.24 -16.87 17.55
CA PHE A 173 10.94 -16.85 18.20
C PHE A 173 9.86 -16.35 17.25
N HIS A 174 8.76 -17.08 17.15
CA HIS A 174 7.64 -16.72 16.30
C HIS A 174 6.31 -17.25 16.84
N ILE A 175 5.22 -16.73 16.30
CA ILE A 175 3.86 -17.09 16.68
C ILE A 175 3.13 -17.63 15.47
N VAL A 176 2.66 -18.87 15.56
CA VAL A 176 1.83 -19.48 14.52
C VAL A 176 0.37 -19.08 14.75
N LEU A 177 -0.24 -18.47 13.73
CA LEU A 177 -1.65 -18.10 13.70
C LEU A 177 -2.36 -18.93 12.63
N ASN A 178 -3.46 -19.58 13.01
CA ASN A 178 -4.23 -20.44 12.12
C ASN A 178 -5.68 -19.97 12.05
N ASN A 179 -6.17 -19.74 10.84
CA ASN A 179 -7.56 -19.40 10.54
C ASN A 179 -8.11 -18.23 11.39
N VAL A 180 -7.31 -17.17 11.54
CA VAL A 180 -7.68 -15.96 12.31
C VAL A 180 -8.28 -14.90 11.38
N THR A 181 -9.00 -13.93 11.95
CA THR A 181 -9.28 -12.68 11.22
C THR A 181 -8.26 -11.64 11.62
N LEU A 182 -7.37 -11.29 10.71
CA LEU A 182 -6.34 -10.29 10.95
C LEU A 182 -6.88 -8.91 10.58
N THR A 183 -7.10 -8.05 11.57
CA THR A 183 -7.69 -6.71 11.39
C THR A 183 -6.64 -5.63 11.65
N CYS A 184 -6.41 -4.79 10.65
CA CYS A 184 -5.67 -3.54 10.77
C CYS A 184 -6.63 -2.40 11.08
N TYR A 185 -6.37 -1.65 12.14
CA TYR A 185 -7.08 -0.41 12.47
C TYR A 185 -6.15 0.77 12.20
N SER A 186 -6.64 1.81 11.52
CA SER A 186 -5.90 3.05 11.31
C SER A 186 -6.87 4.23 11.27
N GLN A 187 -6.60 5.25 12.10
CA GLN A 187 -7.47 6.41 12.29
C GLN A 187 -8.92 6.01 12.62
N ARG A 188 -9.86 6.19 11.69
CA ARG A 188 -11.30 5.90 11.83
C ARG A 188 -11.76 4.70 11.01
N ASP A 189 -10.83 3.95 10.40
CA ASP A 189 -11.15 2.84 9.52
C ASP A 189 -10.37 1.58 9.87
N SER A 190 -10.73 0.46 9.26
CA SER A 190 -10.06 -0.81 9.43
C SER A 190 -10.03 -1.61 8.14
N THR A 191 -9.06 -2.50 7.97
CA THR A 191 -9.12 -3.56 6.96
C THR A 191 -8.93 -4.94 7.56
N GLU A 192 -9.51 -5.95 6.92
CA GLU A 192 -9.59 -7.31 7.44
C GLU A 192 -9.09 -8.32 6.41
N ILE A 193 -8.32 -9.28 6.89
CA ILE A 193 -7.96 -10.49 6.16
C ILE A 193 -8.62 -11.64 6.90
N TYR A 194 -9.63 -12.23 6.26
CA TYR A 194 -10.36 -13.37 6.80
C TYR A 194 -9.58 -14.66 6.61
N LYS A 195 -9.77 -15.62 7.53
CA LYS A 195 -9.16 -16.95 7.46
C LYS A 195 -7.64 -16.91 7.27
N ALA A 196 -7.00 -15.86 7.80
CA ALA A 196 -5.57 -15.64 7.71
C ALA A 196 -4.84 -16.75 8.47
N SER A 197 -3.84 -17.35 7.82
CA SER A 197 -2.95 -18.34 8.46
C SER A 197 -1.51 -18.07 8.09
N GLY A 198 -0.60 -18.15 9.06
CA GLY A 198 0.79 -17.79 8.85
C GLY A 198 1.57 -17.64 10.15
N ILE A 199 2.74 -17.04 10.03
CA ILE A 199 3.70 -16.89 11.12
C ILE A 199 3.92 -15.40 11.37
N PHE A 200 3.77 -14.97 12.62
CA PHE A 200 4.15 -13.63 13.06
C PHE A 200 5.55 -13.66 13.69
N HIS A 201 6.43 -12.81 13.19
CA HIS A 201 7.80 -12.57 13.66
C HIS A 201 7.86 -11.22 14.40
N PRO A 202 7.82 -11.21 15.75
CA PRO A 202 7.76 -9.96 16.52
C PRO A 202 9.03 -9.13 16.44
N ASP A 203 10.18 -9.77 16.26
CA ASP A 203 11.49 -9.14 16.09
C ASP A 203 11.56 -8.34 14.78
N LEU A 204 11.02 -8.90 13.69
CA LEU A 204 10.91 -8.26 12.38
C LEU A 204 9.72 -7.30 12.29
N GLN A 205 8.71 -7.47 13.16
CA GLN A 205 7.39 -6.83 13.05
C GLN A 205 6.72 -7.16 11.70
N GLU A 206 6.79 -8.44 11.33
CA GLU A 206 6.25 -8.95 10.07
C GLU A 206 5.34 -10.15 10.30
N PHE A 207 4.23 -10.20 9.57
CA PHE A 207 3.37 -11.37 9.46
C PHE A 207 3.55 -12.00 8.08
N HIS A 208 4.04 -13.24 8.06
CA HIS A 208 4.29 -14.05 6.87
C HIS A 208 3.08 -14.98 6.68
N GLY A 209 2.15 -14.56 5.82
CA GLY A 209 0.88 -15.22 5.58
C GLY A 209 0.96 -16.24 4.45
N THR A 210 0.41 -17.42 4.71
CA THR A 210 0.29 -18.52 3.73
C THR A 210 -1.09 -18.59 3.09
N LYS A 211 -2.11 -18.05 3.78
CA LYS A 211 -3.51 -18.08 3.37
C LYS A 211 -4.22 -16.84 3.91
N GLY A 212 -5.19 -16.32 3.16
CA GLY A 212 -6.11 -15.29 3.60
C GLY A 212 -7.16 -14.99 2.53
N THR A 213 -8.22 -14.29 2.93
CA THR A 213 -9.26 -13.82 2.01
C THR A 213 -9.57 -12.36 2.28
N ILE A 214 -9.61 -11.54 1.23
CA ILE A 214 -10.04 -10.14 1.26
C ILE A 214 -11.36 -10.01 0.50
N THR A 215 -12.33 -9.28 1.06
CA THR A 215 -13.63 -9.03 0.43
C THR A 215 -13.73 -7.57 -0.03
N TRP A 216 -14.63 -7.32 -0.98
CA TRP A 216 -14.95 -5.97 -1.49
C TRP A 216 -16.17 -5.33 -0.81
N GLU A 217 -16.58 -5.81 0.37
CA GLU A 217 -17.78 -5.32 1.08
C GLU A 217 -17.71 -3.82 1.40
N LYS A 218 -16.50 -3.31 1.67
CA LYS A 218 -16.25 -1.87 1.85
C LYS A 218 -16.59 -1.02 0.63
N ALA A 219 -16.46 -1.61 -0.55
CA ALA A 219 -16.82 -1.00 -1.82
C ALA A 219 -18.26 -1.32 -2.25
N GLY A 220 -19.06 -1.94 -1.37
CA GLY A 220 -20.48 -2.23 -1.60
C GLY A 220 -20.75 -3.53 -2.36
N TYR A 221 -19.75 -4.39 -2.56
CA TYR A 221 -19.94 -5.69 -3.23
C TYR A 221 -20.15 -6.83 -2.23
N PRO A 222 -21.05 -7.79 -2.51
CA PRO A 222 -21.21 -8.96 -1.65
C PRO A 222 -19.93 -9.81 -1.57
N ALA A 223 -19.55 -10.24 -0.36
CA ALA A 223 -18.34 -11.05 -0.11
C ALA A 223 -18.26 -12.34 -0.95
N ASN A 224 -19.41 -12.93 -1.28
CA ASN A 224 -19.45 -14.17 -2.07
C ASN A 224 -19.29 -13.95 -3.58
N ASP A 225 -19.41 -12.71 -4.05
CA ASP A 225 -19.38 -12.36 -5.46
C ASP A 225 -18.08 -11.67 -5.86
N VAL A 226 -17.48 -10.90 -4.95
CA VAL A 226 -16.22 -10.18 -5.16
C VAL A 226 -15.27 -10.36 -3.98
N TYR A 227 -14.23 -11.17 -4.18
CA TYR A 227 -13.20 -11.45 -3.17
C TYR A 227 -11.88 -11.87 -3.80
N ALA A 228 -10.79 -11.75 -3.05
CA ALA A 228 -9.48 -12.26 -3.41
C ALA A 228 -8.98 -13.27 -2.37
N GLU A 229 -8.48 -14.41 -2.82
CA GLU A 229 -7.72 -15.34 -2.00
C GLU A 229 -6.23 -15.03 -2.19
N ILE A 230 -5.51 -14.92 -1.06
CA ILE A 230 -4.09 -14.58 -1.05
C ILE A 230 -3.27 -15.70 -0.41
N SER A 231 -2.07 -15.91 -0.95
CA SER A 231 -1.06 -16.82 -0.42
C SER A 231 0.32 -16.16 -0.49
N ASP A 232 1.26 -16.68 0.32
CA ASP A 232 2.68 -16.30 0.31
C ASP A 232 2.93 -14.78 0.34
N TYR A 233 2.32 -14.10 1.31
CA TYR A 233 2.39 -12.64 1.43
C TYR A 233 3.06 -12.21 2.74
N VAL A 234 3.71 -11.05 2.73
CA VAL A 234 4.35 -10.47 3.92
C VAL A 234 3.69 -9.14 4.27
N ILE A 235 3.24 -9.01 5.50
CA ILE A 235 2.69 -7.77 6.06
C ILE A 235 3.68 -7.21 7.05
N ASN A 236 4.22 -6.04 6.75
CA ASN A 236 4.86 -5.22 7.77
C ASN A 236 3.77 -4.62 8.67
N VAL A 237 3.65 -5.12 9.91
CA VAL A 237 2.55 -4.72 10.80
C VAL A 237 2.70 -3.28 11.31
N THR A 238 3.84 -2.62 11.10
CA THR A 238 3.99 -1.19 11.44
C THR A 238 3.34 -0.27 10.40
N LYS A 239 2.79 -0.82 9.31
CA LYS A 239 2.09 -0.08 8.25
C LYS A 239 0.61 -0.43 8.24
N ASN A 240 -0.20 0.49 7.72
CA ASN A 240 -1.63 0.29 7.52
C ASN A 240 -1.99 -0.21 6.11
N THR A 241 -1.00 -0.67 5.35
CA THR A 241 -1.13 -1.13 3.97
C THR A 241 -0.26 -2.36 3.75
N PHE A 242 -0.69 -3.21 2.82
CA PHE A 242 0.08 -4.34 2.35
C PHE A 242 -0.25 -4.64 0.88
N THR A 243 0.67 -5.35 0.25
CA THR A 243 0.55 -5.79 -1.14
C THR A 243 0.84 -7.28 -1.19
N CYS A 244 0.09 -8.01 -2.02
CA CYS A 244 0.30 -9.41 -2.34
C CYS A 244 0.35 -9.50 -3.87
N ASP A 245 1.46 -9.98 -4.41
CA ASP A 245 1.61 -10.16 -5.85
C ASP A 245 0.81 -11.39 -6.34
N SER A 246 0.68 -12.41 -5.50
CA SER A 246 0.08 -13.70 -5.84
C SER A 246 -1.36 -13.81 -5.32
N ALA A 247 -2.24 -12.90 -5.75
CA ALA A 247 -3.65 -12.92 -5.38
C ALA A 247 -4.53 -13.55 -6.47
N ARG A 248 -5.43 -14.44 -6.06
CA ARG A 248 -6.46 -15.06 -6.91
C ARG A 248 -7.80 -14.35 -6.69
N PHE A 249 -8.20 -13.54 -7.65
CA PHE A 249 -9.38 -12.68 -7.56
C PHE A 249 -10.59 -13.26 -8.28
N THR A 250 -11.73 -13.26 -7.59
CA THR A 250 -13.03 -13.66 -8.12
C THR A 250 -13.91 -12.42 -8.21
N ASN A 251 -14.45 -12.16 -9.40
CA ASN A 251 -15.53 -11.20 -9.61
C ASN A 251 -16.52 -11.79 -10.60
N LYS A 252 -17.64 -12.32 -10.09
CA LYS A 252 -18.62 -13.07 -10.90
C LYS A 252 -19.27 -12.25 -12.01
N SER A 253 -19.27 -10.92 -11.89
CA SER A 253 -19.84 -10.02 -12.90
C SER A 253 -18.89 -9.77 -14.07
N TRP A 254 -17.58 -9.99 -13.89
CA TRP A 254 -16.54 -9.68 -14.88
C TRP A 254 -15.81 -10.90 -15.42
N PHE A 255 -15.73 -11.98 -14.63
CA PHE A 255 -14.97 -13.17 -14.97
C PHE A 255 -15.78 -14.44 -14.72
N SER A 256 -15.69 -15.39 -15.66
CA SER A 256 -16.23 -16.74 -15.49
C SER A 256 -15.37 -17.60 -14.55
N GLU A 257 -14.08 -17.29 -14.46
CA GLU A 257 -13.09 -18.00 -13.64
C GLU A 257 -12.23 -16.98 -12.89
N PRO A 258 -11.70 -17.33 -11.70
CA PRO A 258 -10.80 -16.44 -10.96
C PRO A 258 -9.55 -16.06 -11.76
N VAL A 259 -9.07 -14.84 -11.59
CA VAL A 259 -7.91 -14.28 -12.28
C VAL A 259 -6.78 -13.97 -11.31
N TYR A 260 -5.53 -14.13 -11.75
CA TYR A 260 -4.35 -13.78 -10.96
C TYR A 260 -3.89 -12.34 -11.22
N GLY A 261 -3.37 -11.72 -10.17
CA GLY A 261 -2.92 -10.34 -10.20
C GLY A 261 -2.42 -9.84 -8.86
N VAL A 262 -2.02 -8.57 -8.85
CA VAL A 262 -1.48 -7.89 -7.67
C VAL A 262 -2.61 -7.26 -6.88
N LEU A 263 -2.74 -7.63 -5.62
CA LEU A 263 -3.68 -7.08 -4.65
C LEU A 263 -2.96 -6.09 -3.75
N THR A 264 -3.52 -4.89 -3.57
CA THR A 264 -3.09 -3.94 -2.55
C THR A 264 -4.28 -3.53 -1.72
N ASP A 265 -4.12 -3.56 -0.40
CA ASP A 265 -5.15 -3.11 0.51
C ASP A 265 -4.59 -2.19 1.58
N LYS A 266 -5.47 -1.34 2.12
CA LYS A 266 -5.12 -0.29 3.06
C LYS A 266 -6.28 0.01 3.98
N ALA A 267 -6.01 0.14 5.27
CA ALA A 267 -6.92 0.80 6.19
C ALA A 267 -6.87 2.31 5.92
N ALA A 268 -7.78 2.79 5.07
CA ALA A 268 -7.95 4.19 4.70
C ALA A 268 -9.40 4.59 4.93
N THR A 269 -9.66 5.81 5.40
CA THR A 269 -11.01 6.31 5.66
C THR A 269 -11.85 6.35 4.39
N ILE A 270 -12.96 5.62 4.41
CA ILE A 270 -13.96 5.60 3.34
C ILE A 270 -15.13 6.50 3.74
N ILE A 271 -15.44 7.51 2.93
CA ILE A 271 -16.60 8.41 3.16
C ILE A 271 -17.91 7.66 2.91
N SER A 272 -17.94 6.86 1.84
CA SER A 272 -19.08 6.07 1.39
C SER A 272 -18.59 4.94 0.49
N SER A 273 -19.35 3.84 0.39
CA SER A 273 -18.92 2.64 -0.34
C SER A 273 -18.65 2.90 -1.82
N ASP A 274 -19.41 3.79 -2.47
CA ASP A 274 -19.23 4.22 -3.86
C ASP A 274 -17.95 5.04 -4.10
N LYS A 275 -17.32 5.52 -3.02
CA LYS A 275 -16.05 6.25 -3.05
C LYS A 275 -14.88 5.45 -2.47
N ALA A 276 -15.10 4.16 -2.18
CA ALA A 276 -14.03 3.28 -1.74
C ALA A 276 -12.99 3.14 -2.85
N THR A 277 -11.71 3.35 -2.52
CA THR A 277 -10.58 3.18 -3.44
C THR A 277 -9.75 1.93 -3.15
N PHE A 278 -10.07 1.24 -2.05
CA PHE A 278 -9.47 -0.02 -1.62
C PHE A 278 -10.57 -1.03 -1.25
N PRO A 279 -10.30 -2.33 -1.37
CA PRO A 279 -9.06 -2.94 -1.87
C PRO A 279 -8.85 -2.71 -3.38
N GLN A 280 -7.59 -2.81 -3.83
CA GLN A 280 -7.17 -2.63 -5.21
C GLN A 280 -6.64 -3.93 -5.79
N PHE A 281 -7.02 -4.27 -7.01
CA PHE A 281 -6.53 -5.47 -7.71
C PHE A 281 -6.20 -5.17 -9.16
N GLU A 282 -4.95 -5.39 -9.55
CA GLU A 282 -4.49 -5.27 -10.93
C GLU A 282 -4.23 -6.65 -11.52
N THR A 283 -4.90 -6.96 -12.63
CA THR A 283 -4.69 -8.22 -13.36
C THR A 283 -3.29 -8.33 -13.97
N TYR A 284 -2.68 -9.52 -13.92
CA TYR A 284 -1.44 -9.78 -14.64
C TYR A 284 -1.67 -9.84 -16.15
N ARG A 285 -2.80 -10.41 -16.56
CA ARG A 285 -3.19 -10.46 -17.96
C ARG A 285 -3.47 -9.04 -18.45
N LYS A 286 -2.61 -8.54 -19.32
CA LYS A 286 -2.70 -7.17 -19.88
C LYS A 286 -3.74 -7.02 -20.99
N GLN A 287 -4.35 -8.11 -21.44
CA GLN A 287 -5.31 -8.08 -22.53
C GLN A 287 -6.41 -9.13 -22.32
N PHE A 288 -7.55 -8.65 -21.84
CA PHE A 288 -8.83 -9.35 -21.91
C PHE A 288 -9.58 -8.89 -23.16
N LYS A 289 -10.43 -9.76 -23.70
CA LYS A 289 -11.39 -9.42 -24.76
C LYS A 289 -12.78 -9.66 -24.21
N ILE A 290 -13.46 -8.61 -23.80
CA ILE A 290 -14.81 -8.66 -23.22
C ILE A 290 -15.78 -8.22 -24.30
N LYS A 291 -16.53 -9.19 -24.83
CA LYS A 291 -17.57 -8.92 -25.83
C LYS A 291 -18.86 -8.46 -25.16
N ASN A 292 -19.56 -7.53 -25.79
CA ASN A 292 -20.84 -7.00 -25.31
C ASN A 292 -20.79 -6.54 -23.85
N LEU A 293 -19.74 -5.82 -23.45
CA LEU A 293 -19.68 -5.13 -22.15
C LEU A 293 -20.92 -4.25 -21.96
N TYR A 294 -21.32 -3.59 -23.04
CA TYR A 294 -22.66 -3.05 -23.24
C TYR A 294 -23.18 -3.50 -24.61
N LYS A 295 -24.45 -3.25 -24.91
CA LYS A 295 -25.04 -3.63 -26.21
C LYS A 295 -24.23 -3.07 -27.38
N GLY A 296 -23.55 -3.96 -28.12
CA GLY A 296 -22.71 -3.62 -29.26
C GLY A 296 -21.44 -2.86 -28.91
N VAL A 297 -20.92 -3.03 -27.68
CA VAL A 297 -19.68 -2.42 -27.22
C VAL A 297 -18.76 -3.50 -26.65
N ASP A 298 -17.62 -3.69 -27.30
CA ASP A 298 -16.58 -4.61 -26.84
C ASP A 298 -15.44 -3.81 -26.19
N PHE A 299 -14.81 -4.41 -25.19
CA PHE A 299 -13.62 -3.90 -24.53
C PHE A 299 -12.43 -4.84 -24.74
N GLU A 300 -11.26 -4.25 -24.97
CA GLU A 300 -10.00 -4.96 -25.03
C GLU A 300 -8.92 -4.24 -24.21
N GLY A 301 -8.30 -4.93 -23.26
CA GLY A 301 -7.25 -4.35 -22.40
C GLY A 301 -7.13 -5.06 -21.05
N GLY A 302 -6.24 -4.58 -20.19
CA GLY A 302 -6.07 -5.05 -18.82
C GLY A 302 -7.18 -4.53 -17.92
N LEU A 303 -7.34 -5.12 -16.75
CA LEU A 303 -8.33 -4.67 -15.77
C LEU A 303 -7.66 -4.32 -14.44
N LEU A 304 -8.14 -3.23 -13.86
CA LEU A 304 -7.77 -2.72 -12.56
C LEU A 304 -9.05 -2.42 -11.77
N PHE A 305 -9.19 -3.03 -10.60
CA PHE A 305 -10.30 -2.81 -9.68
C PHE A 305 -9.78 -1.92 -8.56
N GLU A 306 -10.34 -0.72 -8.37
CA GLU A 306 -9.98 0.23 -7.33
C GLU A 306 -11.19 0.48 -6.43
N GLY A 307 -11.38 -0.37 -5.41
CA GLY A 307 -12.55 -0.35 -4.56
C GLY A 307 -13.84 -0.44 -5.39
N ALA A 308 -14.60 0.66 -5.45
CA ALA A 308 -15.87 0.76 -6.18
C ALA A 308 -15.71 1.03 -7.69
N LEU A 309 -14.51 1.46 -8.12
CA LEU A 309 -14.24 1.78 -9.52
C LEU A 309 -13.59 0.60 -10.21
N ILE A 310 -13.99 0.37 -11.46
CA ILE A 310 -13.35 -0.61 -12.34
C ILE A 310 -12.77 0.15 -13.51
N LYS A 311 -11.51 -0.13 -13.83
CA LYS A 311 -10.76 0.53 -14.88
C LYS A 311 -10.27 -0.48 -15.90
N GLY A 312 -10.47 -0.17 -17.17
CA GLY A 312 -9.76 -0.79 -18.28
C GLY A 312 -8.41 -0.10 -18.42
N LYS A 313 -7.32 -0.86 -18.46
CA LYS A 313 -5.94 -0.36 -18.54
C LYS A 313 -5.30 -0.75 -19.86
N GLY A 314 -4.63 0.22 -20.47
CA GLY A 314 -3.77 0.06 -21.63
C GLY A 314 -2.31 0.36 -21.30
N GLU A 315 -1.41 -0.18 -22.10
CA GLU A 315 0.00 0.17 -22.10
C GLU A 315 0.33 1.03 -23.32
N LYS A 316 1.51 1.67 -23.34
CA LYS A 316 1.90 2.56 -24.46
C LYS A 316 1.90 1.83 -25.81
N ALA A 317 2.41 0.60 -25.85
CA ALA A 317 2.45 -0.22 -27.07
C ALA A 317 1.10 -0.87 -27.39
N PHE A 318 0.29 -1.13 -26.36
CA PHE A 318 -1.00 -1.82 -26.45
C PHE A 318 -2.05 -1.06 -25.65
N PRO A 319 -2.63 0.02 -26.22
CA PRO A 319 -3.64 0.79 -25.52
C PRO A 319 -4.89 -0.05 -25.27
N ALA A 320 -5.65 0.33 -24.25
CA ALA A 320 -6.98 -0.22 -24.07
C ALA A 320 -7.86 0.25 -25.22
N MET A 321 -8.78 -0.59 -25.68
CA MET A 321 -9.66 -0.31 -26.80
C MET A 321 -11.12 -0.54 -26.42
N ILE A 322 -11.98 0.39 -26.85
CA ILE A 322 -13.42 0.23 -26.92
C ILE A 322 -13.81 0.19 -28.39
N ASN A 323 -14.46 -0.90 -28.79
CA ASN A 323 -14.96 -1.10 -30.15
C ASN A 323 -16.48 -1.02 -30.11
N LEU A 324 -17.05 -0.01 -30.77
CA LEU A 324 -18.50 0.16 -30.88
C LEU A 324 -18.97 -0.34 -32.24
N PHE A 325 -19.96 -1.22 -32.22
CA PHE A 325 -20.53 -1.87 -33.39
C PHE A 325 -21.91 -1.29 -33.71
N ARG A 326 -22.16 -1.18 -35.01
CA ARG A 326 -23.45 -0.79 -35.59
C ARG A 326 -23.83 -1.79 -36.67
N ASN A 327 -24.97 -2.46 -36.52
CA ASN A 327 -25.41 -3.54 -37.42
C ASN A 327 -24.28 -4.57 -37.66
N ASP A 328 -23.65 -5.03 -36.57
CA ASP A 328 -22.55 -6.00 -36.56
C ASP A 328 -21.26 -5.58 -37.29
N THR A 329 -21.17 -4.32 -37.73
CA THR A 329 -19.96 -3.75 -38.33
C THR A 329 -19.27 -2.82 -37.35
N LEU A 330 -17.93 -2.91 -37.24
CA LEU A 330 -17.13 -1.99 -36.42
C LEU A 330 -17.32 -0.57 -36.96
N PHE A 331 -17.86 0.31 -36.13
CA PHE A 331 -18.22 1.66 -36.55
C PHE A 331 -17.31 2.71 -35.92
N ILE A 332 -17.00 2.56 -34.63
CA ILE A 332 -16.12 3.48 -33.90
C ILE A 332 -15.13 2.67 -33.09
N LYS A 333 -13.85 3.05 -33.18
CA LYS A 333 -12.78 2.57 -32.32
C LYS A 333 -12.29 3.72 -31.45
N ILE A 334 -12.26 3.49 -30.14
CA ILE A 334 -11.70 4.42 -29.15
C ILE A 334 -10.52 3.72 -28.47
N ALA A 335 -9.35 4.34 -28.47
CA ALA A 335 -8.17 3.82 -27.79
C ALA A 335 -7.70 4.79 -26.70
N ALA A 336 -7.30 4.28 -25.54
CA ALA A 336 -6.89 5.09 -24.39
C ALA A 336 -5.87 4.38 -23.50
N GLY A 337 -5.19 5.16 -22.65
CA GLY A 337 -4.38 4.62 -21.55
C GLY A 337 -5.24 3.98 -20.46
N ASP A 338 -6.41 4.55 -20.20
CA ASP A 338 -7.40 3.94 -19.33
C ASP A 338 -8.85 4.34 -19.68
N PHE A 339 -9.78 3.48 -19.27
CA PHE A 339 -11.21 3.73 -19.25
C PHE A 339 -11.74 3.49 -17.85
N VAL A 340 -12.64 4.34 -17.37
CA VAL A 340 -13.38 4.11 -16.12
C VAL A 340 -14.74 3.55 -16.46
N PHE A 341 -15.07 2.40 -15.89
CA PHE A 341 -16.36 1.73 -16.02
C PHE A 341 -17.25 2.02 -14.82
N SER A 342 -18.53 2.27 -15.08
CA SER A 342 -19.58 2.38 -14.08
C SER A 342 -20.78 1.51 -14.47
N SER A 343 -21.77 1.41 -13.60
CA SER A 343 -23.05 0.77 -13.93
C SER A 343 -23.79 1.48 -15.08
N SER A 344 -23.51 2.79 -15.30
CA SER A 344 -24.19 3.60 -16.30
C SER A 344 -23.43 3.72 -17.63
N GLY A 345 -22.13 3.42 -17.66
CA GLY A 345 -21.35 3.62 -18.86
C GLY A 345 -19.83 3.63 -18.71
N ILE A 346 -19.17 4.20 -19.71
CA ILE A 346 -17.71 4.26 -19.85
C ILE A 346 -17.28 5.72 -19.97
N ASN A 347 -16.19 6.11 -19.33
CA ASN A 347 -15.62 7.44 -19.47
C ASN A 347 -14.09 7.38 -19.57
N SER A 348 -13.50 8.30 -20.32
CA SER A 348 -12.05 8.55 -20.35
C SER A 348 -11.78 9.99 -20.79
N GLN A 349 -10.70 10.61 -20.31
CA GLN A 349 -10.38 12.02 -20.58
C GLN A 349 -9.43 12.21 -21.77
N GLU A 350 -8.68 11.17 -22.14
CA GLU A 350 -7.68 11.24 -23.21
C GLU A 350 -7.77 9.99 -24.06
N THR A 351 -8.43 10.14 -25.21
CA THR A 351 -8.70 9.04 -26.12
C THR A 351 -8.38 9.39 -27.57
N GLN A 352 -7.81 8.44 -28.28
CA GLN A 352 -7.75 8.45 -29.73
C GLN A 352 -9.08 7.91 -30.25
N ALA A 353 -9.75 8.66 -31.11
CA ALA A 353 -11.04 8.28 -31.69
C ALA A 353 -10.93 8.07 -33.20
N THR A 354 -11.53 6.99 -33.70
CA THR A 354 -11.62 6.69 -35.13
C THR A 354 -13.04 6.27 -35.45
N ILE A 355 -13.72 7.05 -36.28
CA ILE A 355 -15.07 6.77 -36.80
C ILE A 355 -14.90 6.30 -38.24
N TYR A 356 -15.28 5.06 -38.54
CA TYR A 356 -15.09 4.47 -39.87
C TYR A 356 -16.22 4.86 -40.83
N LEU A 357 -15.85 5.28 -42.04
CA LEU A 357 -16.73 5.64 -43.14
C LEU A 357 -16.25 4.92 -44.41
N GLY A 358 -16.68 3.68 -44.61
CA GLY A 358 -16.19 2.84 -45.71
C GLY A 358 -14.72 2.48 -45.51
N GLN A 359 -13.85 2.86 -46.46
CA GLN A 359 -12.40 2.68 -46.36
C GLN A 359 -11.69 3.87 -45.69
N ASP A 360 -12.42 4.95 -45.43
CA ASP A 360 -11.94 6.20 -44.84
C ASP A 360 -12.38 6.35 -43.39
N SER A 361 -11.94 7.43 -42.74
CA SER A 361 -12.33 7.70 -41.36
C SER A 361 -12.39 9.18 -41.00
N ILE A 362 -13.07 9.46 -39.89
CA ILE A 362 -12.88 10.68 -39.11
C ILE A 362 -12.03 10.31 -37.89
N TYR A 363 -10.87 10.95 -37.77
CA TYR A 363 -9.86 10.61 -36.79
C TYR A 363 -9.49 11.79 -35.89
N HIS A 364 -9.22 11.52 -34.62
CA HIS A 364 -8.67 12.49 -33.69
C HIS A 364 -7.72 11.82 -32.68
N SER A 365 -6.61 12.49 -32.34
CA SER A 365 -5.53 11.94 -31.50
C SER A 365 -5.79 11.99 -29.99
N SER A 366 -6.54 12.99 -29.49
CA SER A 366 -6.84 13.14 -28.05
C SER A 366 -8.18 13.84 -27.77
N LEU A 367 -9.19 13.10 -27.33
CA LEU A 367 -10.51 13.62 -26.93
C LEU A 367 -10.95 13.02 -25.60
N GLY A 368 -11.80 13.75 -24.89
CA GLY A 368 -12.64 13.19 -23.85
C GLY A 368 -13.71 12.31 -24.49
N PHE A 369 -13.96 11.17 -23.87
CA PHE A 369 -14.92 10.16 -24.32
C PHE A 369 -15.87 9.81 -23.18
N SER A 370 -17.16 9.75 -23.51
CA SER A 370 -18.18 9.15 -22.64
C SER A 370 -19.14 8.31 -23.45
N PHE A 371 -19.60 7.20 -22.85
CA PHE A 371 -20.62 6.35 -23.43
C PHE A 371 -21.64 5.99 -22.36
N ASN A 372 -22.92 6.24 -22.62
CA ASN A 372 -24.01 5.79 -21.77
C ASN A 372 -24.54 4.43 -22.26
N GLY A 373 -24.48 3.41 -21.40
CA GLY A 373 -24.88 2.05 -21.74
C GLY A 373 -26.38 1.86 -21.99
N GLN A 374 -27.24 2.64 -21.33
CA GLN A 374 -28.70 2.52 -21.45
C GLN A 374 -29.23 3.19 -22.71
N SER A 375 -28.84 4.46 -22.95
CA SER A 375 -29.28 5.22 -24.13
C SER A 375 -28.40 4.99 -25.36
N ARG A 376 -27.33 4.19 -25.22
CA ARG A 376 -26.30 3.95 -26.26
C ARG A 376 -25.76 5.25 -26.88
N LYS A 377 -25.65 6.30 -26.05
CA LYS A 377 -25.20 7.62 -26.47
C LYS A 377 -23.71 7.79 -26.21
N LEU A 378 -22.96 7.99 -27.27
CA LEU A 378 -21.54 8.34 -27.26
C LEU A 378 -21.37 9.87 -27.31
N ASN A 379 -20.42 10.41 -26.57
CA ASN A 379 -19.95 11.79 -26.74
C ASN A 379 -18.42 11.82 -26.83
N LEU A 380 -17.93 12.62 -27.76
CA LEU A 380 -16.54 13.01 -27.93
C LEU A 380 -16.42 14.51 -27.75
N PHE A 381 -15.57 14.96 -26.83
CA PHE A 381 -15.49 16.36 -26.44
C PHE A 381 -14.06 16.82 -26.18
N ARG A 382 -13.82 18.11 -26.36
CA ARG A 382 -12.54 18.76 -26.03
C ARG A 382 -12.28 18.72 -24.54
N THR A 383 -11.02 18.56 -24.13
CA THR A 383 -10.61 18.55 -22.72
C THR A 383 -9.62 19.67 -22.45
N SER A 384 -9.13 19.78 -21.22
CA SER A 384 -8.09 20.75 -20.89
C SER A 384 -6.72 20.41 -21.51
N ASN A 385 -6.58 19.23 -22.15
CA ASN A 385 -5.36 18.87 -22.85
C ASN A 385 -5.24 19.71 -24.14
N PRO A 386 -4.12 20.43 -24.35
CA PRO A 386 -3.90 21.25 -25.55
C PRO A 386 -3.99 20.46 -26.87
N VAL A 387 -3.61 19.18 -26.87
CA VAL A 387 -3.72 18.30 -28.05
C VAL A 387 -5.18 18.06 -28.42
N SER A 388 -6.10 18.18 -27.46
CA SER A 388 -7.52 18.16 -27.79
C SER A 388 -7.93 19.35 -28.64
N HIS A 389 -7.15 20.44 -28.70
CA HIS A 389 -7.24 21.57 -29.64
C HIS A 389 -7.25 21.23 -31.14
N SER A 390 -6.65 20.10 -31.52
CA SER A 390 -6.40 19.76 -32.92
C SER A 390 -7.69 19.50 -33.73
N PRO A 391 -7.66 19.65 -35.07
CA PRO A 391 -8.80 19.28 -35.90
C PRO A 391 -9.11 17.78 -35.81
N TYR A 392 -10.35 17.43 -36.08
CA TYR A 392 -10.67 16.07 -36.54
C TYR A 392 -10.26 15.97 -38.01
N TYR A 393 -9.45 14.97 -38.34
CA TYR A 393 -9.04 14.69 -39.71
C TYR A 393 -10.10 13.79 -40.37
N ASN A 394 -10.80 14.30 -41.38
CA ASN A 394 -11.86 13.58 -42.07
C ASN A 394 -11.42 13.28 -43.50
N THR A 395 -10.85 12.09 -43.70
CA THR A 395 -10.31 11.67 -45.01
C THR A 395 -11.43 11.38 -46.01
N PHE A 396 -12.61 10.96 -45.54
CA PHE A 396 -13.75 10.66 -46.40
C PHE A 396 -14.25 11.90 -47.16
N HIS A 397 -14.29 13.05 -46.49
CA HIS A 397 -14.72 14.32 -47.08
C HIS A 397 -13.54 15.22 -47.50
N ASN A 398 -12.31 14.81 -47.18
CA ASN A 398 -11.08 15.55 -47.39
C ASN A 398 -11.10 16.96 -46.72
N VAL A 399 -11.51 16.99 -45.45
CA VAL A 399 -11.63 18.23 -44.64
C VAL A 399 -11.06 18.04 -43.24
N ASP A 400 -10.59 19.13 -42.66
CA ASP A 400 -10.29 19.27 -41.25
C ASP A 400 -11.49 19.92 -40.55
N MET A 401 -11.96 19.29 -39.47
CA MET A 401 -13.17 19.72 -38.76
C MET A 401 -12.82 20.24 -37.37
N TYR A 402 -13.19 21.49 -37.09
CA TYR A 402 -13.02 22.14 -35.81
C TYR A 402 -14.38 22.35 -35.17
N PHE A 403 -14.68 21.60 -34.12
CA PHE A 403 -15.86 21.76 -33.28
C PHE A 403 -15.57 21.24 -31.87
N GLU A 404 -16.50 21.49 -30.95
CA GLU A 404 -16.28 21.26 -29.52
C GLU A 404 -16.83 19.92 -29.00
N ASN A 405 -17.97 19.47 -29.51
CA ASN A 405 -18.60 18.23 -29.08
C ASN A 405 -19.25 17.50 -30.26
N LEU A 406 -19.02 16.18 -30.34
CA LEU A 406 -19.75 15.26 -31.20
C LEU A 406 -20.50 14.25 -30.34
N SER A 407 -21.82 14.23 -30.50
CA SER A 407 -22.73 13.34 -29.80
C SER A 407 -23.41 12.41 -30.80
N TRP A 408 -23.39 11.11 -30.54
CA TRP A 408 -24.03 10.13 -31.41
C TRP A 408 -24.79 9.08 -30.60
N ASN A 409 -26.09 8.97 -30.82
CA ASN A 409 -26.85 7.79 -30.42
C ASN A 409 -26.60 6.65 -31.41
N MET A 410 -26.03 5.54 -30.96
CA MET A 410 -25.62 4.43 -31.83
C MET A 410 -26.79 3.77 -32.59
N ASP A 411 -28.03 3.98 -32.14
CA ASP A 411 -29.24 3.51 -32.81
C ASP A 411 -29.75 4.50 -33.90
N GLU A 412 -29.24 5.73 -33.94
CA GLU A 412 -29.67 6.79 -34.85
C GLU A 412 -28.72 7.00 -36.04
N LYS A 413 -29.28 7.46 -37.17
CA LYS A 413 -28.52 7.73 -38.41
C LYS A 413 -27.62 8.96 -38.30
N ASN A 414 -28.04 9.96 -37.53
CA ASN A 414 -27.40 11.26 -37.52
C ASN A 414 -26.54 11.45 -36.28
N ALA A 415 -25.35 12.01 -36.48
CA ALA A 415 -24.53 12.56 -35.41
C ALA A 415 -24.93 14.03 -35.17
N VAL A 416 -24.71 14.52 -33.95
CA VAL A 416 -24.92 15.92 -33.58
C VAL A 416 -23.59 16.55 -33.23
N ILE A 417 -23.18 17.55 -34.01
CA ILE A 417 -22.08 18.45 -33.67
C ILE A 417 -22.66 19.62 -32.89
N SER A 418 -22.07 19.93 -31.73
CA SER A 418 -22.58 20.97 -30.85
C SER A 418 -21.48 21.74 -30.13
N ARG A 419 -21.92 22.83 -29.50
CA ARG A 419 -21.20 23.54 -28.44
C ARG A 419 -20.84 22.62 -27.26
N PRO A 420 -19.88 23.03 -26.41
CA PRO A 420 -19.68 22.43 -25.10
C PRO A 420 -20.95 22.52 -24.25
N MET A 421 -21.11 21.59 -23.31
CA MET A 421 -22.21 21.64 -22.35
C MET A 421 -22.12 22.94 -21.53
N GLY A 422 -23.20 23.72 -21.52
CA GLY A 422 -23.29 24.98 -20.75
C GLY A 422 -22.88 26.26 -21.50
N ALA A 423 -22.20 26.20 -22.65
CA ALA A 423 -21.74 27.41 -23.37
C ALA A 423 -22.87 28.07 -24.17
N ALA A 424 -23.15 29.38 -24.12
CA ALA A 424 -24.32 29.92 -24.85
C ALA A 424 -24.28 29.76 -26.38
N MET A 425 -23.08 29.77 -26.98
CA MET A 425 -22.85 29.63 -28.42
C MET A 425 -21.78 28.56 -28.69
N GLY A 426 -21.80 28.00 -29.90
CA GLY A 426 -20.74 27.14 -30.41
C GLY A 426 -20.37 27.54 -31.83
N GLN A 427 -19.12 27.29 -32.19
CA GLN A 427 -18.62 27.50 -33.54
C GLN A 427 -18.17 26.15 -34.10
N ALA A 428 -18.48 25.92 -35.38
CA ALA A 428 -17.92 24.81 -36.14
C ALA A 428 -17.28 25.38 -37.40
N LEU A 429 -16.05 24.97 -37.69
CA LEU A 429 -15.30 25.33 -38.88
C LEU A 429 -14.91 24.04 -39.61
N PHE A 430 -15.09 24.05 -40.93
CA PHE A 430 -14.74 22.95 -41.81
C PHE A 430 -13.84 23.53 -42.89
N GLU A 431 -12.61 23.05 -42.92
CA GLU A 431 -11.57 23.55 -43.80
C GLU A 431 -11.15 22.43 -44.74
N SER A 432 -10.89 22.72 -46.01
CA SER A 432 -10.36 21.69 -46.92
C SER A 432 -8.98 21.25 -46.42
N SER A 433 -8.66 19.96 -46.46
CA SER A 433 -7.33 19.47 -46.07
C SER A 433 -6.19 20.05 -46.92
N THR A 434 -6.52 20.61 -48.09
CA THR A 434 -5.59 21.28 -49.00
C THR A 434 -5.82 22.80 -49.03
N PHE A 435 -6.51 23.36 -48.05
CA PHE A 435 -6.72 24.80 -47.98
C PHE A 435 -5.38 25.51 -47.79
N PHE A 436 -5.20 26.59 -48.55
CA PHE A 436 -4.07 27.48 -48.42
C PHE A 436 -4.54 28.91 -48.65
N ASP A 437 -4.25 29.77 -47.68
CA ASP A 437 -4.43 31.21 -47.79
C ASP A 437 -3.07 31.90 -47.57
N SER A 438 -2.70 32.76 -48.52
CA SER A 438 -1.41 33.44 -48.47
C SER A 438 -1.32 34.43 -47.33
N ASP A 439 -2.43 35.07 -46.95
CA ASP A 439 -2.43 36.07 -45.90
C ASP A 439 -2.28 35.39 -44.53
N ASP A 440 -2.95 34.26 -44.31
CA ASP A 440 -2.80 33.47 -43.08
C ASP A 440 -1.39 32.86 -42.94
N PHE A 441 -0.81 32.39 -44.05
CA PHE A 441 0.59 31.98 -44.09
C PHE A 441 1.51 33.14 -43.69
N LEU A 442 1.40 34.30 -44.33
CA LEU A 442 2.23 35.46 -44.01
C LEU A 442 2.00 35.99 -42.58
N LYS A 443 0.77 35.96 -42.06
CA LYS A 443 0.45 36.31 -40.67
C LYS A 443 1.23 35.45 -39.66
N LEU A 444 1.44 34.17 -39.97
CA LEU A 444 2.18 33.25 -39.09
C LEU A 444 3.67 33.65 -38.94
N MET A 445 4.25 34.31 -39.94
CA MET A 445 5.63 34.83 -39.91
C MET A 445 5.79 36.04 -38.96
N ASN A 446 4.73 36.84 -38.82
CA ASN A 446 4.69 38.05 -37.98
C ASN A 446 5.90 38.98 -38.21
N LEU A 447 6.72 39.24 -37.18
CA LEU A 447 7.91 40.10 -37.25
C LEU A 447 9.22 39.31 -37.51
N ASP A 448 9.16 37.99 -37.70
CA ASP A 448 10.35 37.17 -37.91
C ASP A 448 10.83 37.27 -39.37
N ASN A 449 12.14 37.06 -39.59
CA ASN A 449 12.76 37.12 -40.92
C ASN A 449 12.59 35.82 -41.72
N GLU A 450 12.27 34.71 -41.05
CA GLU A 450 11.97 33.44 -41.70
C GLU A 450 10.64 32.85 -41.20
N HIS A 451 9.89 32.27 -42.12
CA HIS A 451 8.62 31.63 -41.80
C HIS A 451 8.83 30.38 -40.92
N PRO A 452 8.11 30.23 -39.79
CA PRO A 452 8.33 29.13 -38.84
C PRO A 452 8.10 27.75 -39.46
N LEU A 453 7.10 27.60 -40.34
CA LEU A 453 6.89 26.33 -41.08
C LEU A 453 8.08 25.98 -42.00
N THR A 454 8.76 26.97 -42.56
CA THR A 454 9.96 26.72 -43.39
C THR A 454 11.12 26.23 -42.53
N ARG A 455 11.29 26.79 -41.31
CA ARG A 455 12.29 26.29 -40.36
C ARG A 455 12.00 24.85 -39.92
N LEU A 456 10.73 24.53 -39.61
CA LEU A 456 10.33 23.17 -39.27
C LEU A 456 10.60 22.19 -40.42
N ARG A 457 10.32 22.59 -41.67
CA ARG A 457 10.64 21.77 -42.84
C ARG A 457 12.14 21.55 -42.99
N LYS A 458 12.97 22.60 -42.92
CA LYS A 458 14.44 22.50 -42.95
C LYS A 458 14.97 21.57 -41.85
N PHE A 459 14.43 21.69 -40.64
CA PHE A 459 14.81 20.81 -39.52
C PHE A 459 14.43 19.35 -39.79
N SER A 460 13.21 19.10 -40.29
CA SER A 460 12.76 17.77 -40.68
C SER A 460 13.65 17.18 -41.78
N GLU A 461 13.95 17.94 -42.83
CA GLU A 461 14.85 17.54 -43.91
C GLU A 461 16.25 17.21 -43.38
N TRP A 462 16.80 18.03 -42.48
CA TRP A 462 18.08 17.77 -41.81
C TRP A 462 18.03 16.48 -40.98
N TYR A 463 17.04 16.35 -40.09
CA TYR A 463 16.92 15.21 -39.18
C TYR A 463 16.81 13.87 -39.92
N TYR A 464 15.99 13.80 -40.98
CA TYR A 464 15.80 12.58 -41.78
C TYR A 464 16.84 12.37 -42.89
N SER A 465 17.76 13.31 -43.09
CA SER A 465 18.90 13.12 -44.02
C SER A 465 20.16 12.60 -43.32
N GLU A 466 20.25 12.75 -42.00
CA GLU A 466 21.37 12.28 -41.16
C GLU A 466 21.08 10.98 -40.38
N THR A 467 19.85 10.47 -40.42
CA THR A 467 19.46 9.11 -39.97
C THR A 467 19.04 8.26 -41.14
#